data_AF-A0A7C3MI73-F1
#
_entry.id   AF-A0A7C3MI73-F1
#
_cell.length_a   1.000
_cell.length_b   1.000
_cell.length_c   1.000
_cell.angle_alpha   90.00
_cell.angle_beta   90.00
_cell.angle_gamma   90.00
#
_symmetry.space_group_name_H-M   'P 1'
#
loop_
_entity.id
_entity.type
_entity.pdbx_description
1 polymer ?
#
loop_
_entity_poly.entity_id
_entity_poly.type
_entity_poly.pdbx_seq_one_letter_code
_entity_poly.pdbx_strand_id
1 'polypeptide(L)'
;MIEDLLSLSMGRGDILKGEERIFILLDAMRWDLWEFLKERFFGPMANQLRIIGEGALWARLPSTTPRQMEIFDEAIAKDKSQDKNFLKILGIDERIHSEKGGLEHLFRNILQYLQLELTPRLREIPPGKSLIIFSDHGFIENPQFERSDKYRTSRYIHGEDSPFEIIVPWLIIKKL
;
A
#
# COMPACT_ATOMS: atom_id res chain seq x y z
N MET A 1 -6.91 -9.88 5.97
CA MET A 1 -7.68 -8.63 5.88
C MET A 1 -6.91 -7.53 6.60
N ILE A 2 -7.27 -6.26 6.42
CA ILE A 2 -6.50 -5.11 6.94
C ILE A 2 -6.39 -5.13 8.48
N GLU A 3 -7.42 -5.61 9.18
CA GLU A 3 -7.43 -5.83 10.63
C GLU A 3 -6.40 -6.89 11.09
N ASP A 4 -6.01 -7.83 10.22
CA ASP A 4 -5.05 -8.88 10.55
C ASP A 4 -3.61 -8.32 10.63
N LEU A 5 -3.34 -7.12 10.11
CA LEU A 5 -2.03 -6.45 10.24
C LEU A 5 -1.62 -6.27 11.71
N LEU A 6 -2.58 -5.98 12.57
CA LEU A 6 -2.34 -5.85 14.00
C LEU A 6 -1.89 -7.20 14.59
N SER A 7 -2.47 -8.31 14.13
CA SER A 7 -2.07 -9.65 14.56
C SER A 7 -0.74 -10.12 13.98
N LEU A 8 -0.40 -9.75 12.73
CA LEU A 8 0.89 -10.05 12.10
C LEU A 8 2.05 -9.41 12.87
N SER A 9 1.80 -8.23 13.45
CA SER A 9 2.74 -7.55 14.35
C SER A 9 2.92 -8.25 15.70
N MET A 10 1.96 -9.09 16.12
CA MET A 10 1.97 -9.82 17.39
C MET A 10 2.47 -11.27 17.24
N GLY A 11 2.19 -11.94 16.12
CA GLY A 11 2.57 -13.33 15.86
C GLY A 11 4.07 -13.51 15.57
N ARG A 12 4.75 -12.47 15.06
CA ARG A 12 6.23 -12.40 15.00
C ARG A 12 6.81 -11.91 16.32
N GLY A 13 6.27 -12.42 17.43
CA GLY A 13 6.25 -11.85 18.78
C GLY A 13 7.59 -11.51 19.45
N ASP A 14 8.73 -11.79 18.81
CA ASP A 14 10.05 -11.37 19.25
C ASP A 14 10.71 -10.29 18.37
N ILE A 15 10.32 -10.14 17.11
CA ILE A 15 11.01 -9.24 16.16
C ILE A 15 10.56 -7.78 16.33
N LEU A 16 9.31 -7.55 16.76
CA LEU A 16 8.68 -6.23 16.81
C LEU A 16 8.25 -5.83 18.23
N LYS A 17 8.74 -6.53 19.25
CA LYS A 17 8.32 -6.36 20.65
C LYS A 17 9.08 -5.18 21.27
N GLY A 18 8.35 -4.18 21.77
CA GLY A 18 8.93 -2.98 22.38
C GLY A 18 9.45 -1.93 21.40
N GLU A 19 9.23 -2.12 20.09
CA GLU A 19 9.62 -1.15 19.06
C GLU A 19 8.44 -0.29 18.64
N GLU A 20 8.66 1.02 18.49
CA GLU A 20 7.68 1.92 17.91
C GLU A 20 7.41 1.56 16.44
N ARG A 21 6.12 1.55 16.08
CA ARG A 21 5.62 1.10 14.78
C ARG A 21 5.01 2.25 14.02
N ILE A 22 5.35 2.33 12.73
CA ILE A 22 4.76 3.27 11.80
C ILE A 22 4.00 2.48 10.75
N PHE A 23 2.68 2.67 10.71
CA PHE A 23 1.81 2.10 9.69
C PHE A 23 1.79 3.06 8.49
N ILE A 24 1.98 2.54 7.28
CA ILE A 24 1.97 3.30 6.04
C ILE A 24 0.98 2.65 5.09
N LEU A 25 -0.14 3.32 4.84
CA LEU A 25 -1.10 2.92 3.81
C LEU A 25 -0.64 3.47 2.46
N LEU A 26 -0.54 2.60 1.45
CA LEU A 26 -0.49 2.95 0.04
C LEU A 26 -1.81 2.54 -0.60
N ASP A 27 -2.59 3.49 -1.07
CA ASP A 27 -3.87 3.18 -1.70
C ASP A 27 -3.71 2.45 -3.04
N ALA A 28 -4.72 1.67 -3.43
CA ALA A 28 -4.88 1.13 -4.77
C ALA A 28 -3.66 0.35 -5.32
N MET A 29 -3.14 -0.60 -4.54
CA MET A 29 -1.93 -1.35 -4.84
C MET A 29 -2.17 -2.78 -5.32
N ARG A 30 -2.04 -2.97 -6.63
CA ARG A 30 -2.02 -4.28 -7.28
C ARG A 30 -0.69 -5.01 -7.06
N TRP A 31 -0.74 -6.35 -7.05
CA TRP A 31 0.44 -7.18 -6.72
C TRP A 31 1.64 -6.99 -7.66
N ASP A 32 1.43 -6.82 -8.95
CA ASP A 32 2.51 -6.63 -9.92
C ASP A 32 3.11 -5.21 -9.88
N LEU A 33 2.30 -4.19 -9.60
CA LEU A 33 2.80 -2.86 -9.26
C LEU A 33 3.63 -2.91 -7.98
N TRP A 34 3.19 -3.69 -7.00
CA TRP A 34 3.93 -3.93 -5.78
C TRP A 34 5.31 -4.58 -6.03
N GLU A 35 5.37 -5.65 -6.82
CA GLU A 35 6.65 -6.27 -7.22
C GLU A 35 7.56 -5.25 -7.93
N PHE A 36 6.99 -4.45 -8.83
CA PHE A 36 7.72 -3.39 -9.52
C PHE A 36 8.30 -2.36 -8.53
N LEU A 37 7.51 -1.90 -7.54
CA LEU A 37 7.96 -0.95 -6.53
C LEU A 37 8.98 -1.55 -5.55
N LYS A 38 8.86 -2.83 -5.19
CA LYS A 38 9.89 -3.53 -4.40
C LYS A 38 11.26 -3.41 -5.05
N GLU A 39 11.36 -3.69 -6.34
CA GLU A 39 12.63 -3.61 -7.06
C GLU A 39 13.07 -2.14 -7.25
N ARG A 40 12.18 -1.26 -7.69
CA ARG A 40 12.54 0.07 -8.22
C ARG A 40 12.50 1.19 -7.20
N PHE A 41 11.69 1.07 -6.15
CA PHE A 41 11.59 2.05 -5.08
C PHE A 41 12.40 1.63 -3.85
N PHE A 42 12.18 0.41 -3.35
CA PHE A 42 12.82 -0.06 -2.12
C PHE A 42 14.24 -0.60 -2.36
N GLY A 43 14.51 -1.24 -3.50
CA GLY A 43 15.84 -1.74 -3.88
C GLY A 43 16.96 -0.71 -3.73
N PRO A 44 16.82 0.52 -4.27
CA PRO A 44 17.79 1.60 -4.09
C PRO A 44 18.02 2.06 -2.65
N MET A 45 17.13 1.71 -1.72
CA MET A 45 17.19 2.07 -0.29
C MET A 45 17.65 0.91 0.60
N ALA A 46 18.20 -0.16 0.04
CA ALA A 46 18.60 -1.36 0.79
C ALA A 46 19.63 -1.12 1.92
N ASN A 47 20.40 -0.03 1.84
CA ASN A 47 21.33 0.38 2.91
C ASN A 47 20.66 1.15 4.07
N GLN A 48 19.40 1.55 3.90
CA GLN A 48 18.61 2.32 4.87
C GLN A 48 17.39 1.54 5.38
N LEU A 49 16.91 0.58 4.59
CA LEU A 49 15.69 -0.17 4.82
C LEU A 49 15.97 -1.65 4.63
N ARG A 50 15.66 -2.46 5.64
CA ARG A 50 15.74 -3.92 5.56
C ARG A 50 14.35 -4.53 5.59
N ILE A 51 13.95 -5.18 4.50
CA ILE A 51 12.73 -5.98 4.46
C ILE A 51 12.90 -7.19 5.38
N ILE A 52 11.96 -7.39 6.30
CA ILE A 52 11.98 -8.53 7.24
C ILE A 52 10.76 -9.44 7.09
N GLY A 53 9.75 -9.04 6.34
CA GLY A 53 8.60 -9.88 6.02
C GLY A 53 7.68 -9.25 4.99
N GLU A 54 7.00 -10.09 4.23
CA GLU A 54 5.98 -9.69 3.27
C GLU A 54 4.85 -10.72 3.23
N GLY A 55 3.73 -10.33 2.63
CA GLY A 55 2.64 -11.24 2.35
C GLY A 55 1.46 -10.53 1.69
N ALA A 56 0.32 -11.21 1.67
CA ALA A 56 -0.93 -10.69 1.14
C ALA A 56 -1.99 -10.53 2.24
N LEU A 57 -2.88 -9.57 2.03
CA LEU A 57 -4.13 -9.40 2.74
C LEU A 57 -5.29 -9.57 1.75
N TRP A 58 -6.46 -9.84 2.30
CA TRP A 58 -7.72 -9.82 1.58
C TRP A 58 -8.44 -8.50 1.85
N ALA A 59 -8.69 -7.69 0.82
CA ALA A 59 -9.51 -6.50 0.93
C ALA A 59 -10.99 -6.90 1.10
N ARG A 60 -11.72 -6.17 1.93
CA ARG A 60 -13.17 -6.35 2.05
C ARG A 60 -13.91 -5.74 0.86
N LEU A 61 -15.13 -6.18 0.63
CA LEU A 61 -16.03 -5.55 -0.33
C LEU A 61 -16.87 -4.42 0.33
N PRO A 62 -17.17 -3.33 -0.41
CA PRO A 62 -16.54 -2.96 -1.69
C PRO A 62 -15.03 -2.66 -1.50
N SER A 63 -14.21 -2.96 -2.50
CA SER A 63 -12.75 -2.78 -2.46
C SER A 63 -12.37 -1.30 -2.65
N THR A 64 -12.74 -0.49 -1.66
CA THR A 64 -12.54 0.97 -1.66
C THR A 64 -11.86 1.41 -0.37
N THR A 65 -11.07 2.49 -0.46
CA THR A 65 -10.39 3.08 0.70
C THR A 65 -11.35 3.37 1.87
N PRO A 66 -12.52 4.03 1.69
CA PRO A 66 -13.39 4.34 2.81
C PRO A 66 -13.84 3.09 3.57
N ARG A 67 -14.14 1.99 2.86
CA ARG A 67 -14.56 0.73 3.46
C ARG A 67 -13.46 0.07 4.26
N GLN A 68 -12.24 -0.01 3.71
CA GLN A 68 -11.12 -0.61 4.45
C GLN A 68 -10.74 0.24 5.66
N MET A 69 -10.80 1.56 5.53
CA MET A 69 -10.41 2.48 6.60
C MET A 69 -11.37 2.41 7.79
N GLU A 70 -12.68 2.29 7.56
CA GLU A 70 -13.66 2.07 8.62
C GLU A 70 -13.26 0.89 9.51
N ILE A 71 -12.91 -0.25 8.88
CA ILE A 71 -12.54 -1.48 9.58
C ILE A 71 -11.18 -1.35 10.29
N PHE A 72 -10.22 -0.71 9.62
CA PHE A 72 -8.89 -0.52 10.18
C PHE A 72 -8.89 0.43 11.37
N ASP A 73 -9.64 1.52 11.29
CA ASP A 73 -9.79 2.50 12.37
C ASP A 73 -10.46 1.86 13.59
N GLU A 74 -11.49 1.02 13.38
CA GLU A 74 -12.09 0.21 14.46
C GLU A 74 -11.09 -0.78 15.10
N ALA A 75 -10.27 -1.44 14.28
CA ALA A 75 -9.27 -2.39 14.76
C ALA A 75 -8.18 -1.67 15.56
N ILE A 76 -7.70 -0.53 15.06
CA ILE A 76 -6.72 0.33 15.76
C ILE A 76 -7.27 0.80 17.10
N ALA A 77 -8.53 1.25 17.15
CA ALA A 77 -9.15 1.77 18.37
C ALA A 77 -9.28 0.70 19.46
N LYS A 78 -9.43 -0.57 19.08
CA LYS A 78 -9.50 -1.72 20.02
C LYS A 78 -8.13 -2.14 20.55
N ASP A 79 -7.06 -1.83 19.82
CA ASP A 79 -5.71 -2.21 20.20
C ASP A 79 -5.06 -1.15 21.11
N LYS A 80 -4.82 -1.55 22.36
CA LYS A 80 -4.38 -0.73 23.49
C LYS A 80 -2.89 -0.31 23.45
N SER A 81 -2.12 -0.68 22.42
CA SER A 81 -0.72 -0.26 22.32
C SER A 81 -0.59 1.24 22.10
N GLN A 82 0.28 1.92 22.87
CA GLN A 82 0.33 3.39 22.97
C GLN A 82 1.07 4.12 21.84
N ASP A 83 1.86 3.44 21.00
CA ASP A 83 2.69 4.09 19.97
C ASP A 83 2.31 3.63 18.56
N LYS A 84 1.38 4.35 17.92
CA LYS A 84 1.00 4.12 16.53
C LYS A 84 1.03 5.41 15.74
N ASN A 85 2.10 5.59 14.99
CA ASN A 85 2.13 6.60 13.94
C ASN A 85 1.53 6.01 12.67
N PHE A 86 0.58 6.71 12.07
CA PHE A 86 -0.09 6.25 10.85
C PHE A 86 0.03 7.30 9.75
N LEU A 87 0.58 6.87 8.62
CA LEU A 87 0.79 7.68 7.43
C LEU A 87 -0.09 7.15 6.29
N LYS A 88 -0.89 8.03 5.70
CA LYS A 88 -1.68 7.70 4.51
C LYS A 88 -1.01 8.33 3.28
N ILE A 89 -0.67 7.49 2.30
CA ILE A 89 -0.28 7.90 0.96
C ILE A 89 -1.47 7.54 0.07
N LEU A 90 -2.27 8.55 -0.28
CA LEU A 90 -3.56 8.39 -0.95
C LEU A 90 -3.55 8.88 -2.41
N GLY A 91 -2.37 9.09 -2.99
CA GLY A 91 -2.24 9.70 -4.31
C GLY A 91 -2.16 8.71 -5.46
N ILE A 92 -2.28 7.41 -5.18
CA ILE A 92 -2.13 6.36 -6.19
C ILE A 92 -3.46 6.13 -6.89
N ASP A 93 -4.58 6.18 -6.16
CA ASP A 93 -5.92 5.99 -6.72
C ASP A 93 -6.25 7.08 -7.75
N GLU A 94 -5.96 8.36 -7.49
CA GLU A 94 -6.22 9.40 -8.49
C GLU A 94 -5.36 9.22 -9.75
N ARG A 95 -4.17 8.62 -9.63
CA ARG A 95 -3.32 8.29 -10.77
C ARG A 95 -3.89 7.15 -11.59
N ILE A 96 -4.46 6.15 -10.93
CA ILE A 96 -5.15 5.04 -11.58
C ILE A 96 -6.36 5.57 -12.37
N HIS A 97 -7.18 6.44 -11.78
CA HIS A 97 -8.36 7.00 -12.45
C HIS A 97 -8.02 7.97 -13.58
N SER A 98 -6.92 8.72 -13.46
CA SER A 98 -6.51 9.71 -14.47
C SER A 98 -5.68 9.12 -15.62
N GLU A 99 -5.03 7.97 -15.42
CA GLU A 99 -4.17 7.35 -16.43
C GLU A 99 -4.95 6.83 -17.65
N LYS A 100 -4.36 7.04 -18.83
CA LYS A 100 -4.90 6.60 -20.14
C LYS A 100 -3.93 5.67 -20.89
N GLY A 101 -2.65 5.70 -20.54
CA GLY A 101 -1.59 4.82 -21.01
C GLY A 101 -1.66 3.42 -20.41
N GLY A 102 -0.78 2.53 -20.89
CA GLY A 102 -0.69 1.16 -20.39
C GLY A 102 -0.09 1.07 -18.99
N LEU A 103 -0.12 -0.13 -18.42
CA LEU A 103 0.37 -0.41 -17.07
C LEU A 103 1.81 0.04 -16.85
N GLU A 104 2.68 -0.13 -17.84
CA GLU A 104 4.07 0.33 -17.74
C GLU A 104 4.17 1.85 -17.50
N HIS A 105 3.33 2.64 -18.19
CA HIS A 105 3.28 4.08 -17.99
C HIS A 105 2.74 4.42 -16.59
N LEU A 106 1.65 3.77 -16.18
CA LEU A 106 1.07 3.92 -14.85
C LEU A 106 2.11 3.64 -13.75
N PHE A 107 2.83 2.53 -13.87
CA PHE A 107 3.79 2.08 -12.87
C PHE A 107 4.96 3.06 -12.74
N ARG A 108 5.47 3.57 -13.86
CA ARG A 108 6.51 4.60 -13.87
C ARG A 108 6.01 5.92 -13.25
N ASN A 109 4.76 6.30 -13.50
CA ASN A 109 4.14 7.49 -12.93
C ASN A 109 4.01 7.37 -11.41
N ILE A 110 3.49 6.23 -10.93
CA ILE A 110 3.36 5.93 -9.49
C ILE A 110 4.72 5.88 -8.80
N LEU A 111 5.74 5.28 -9.44
CA LEU A 111 7.10 5.30 -8.91
C LEU A 111 7.63 6.73 -8.73
N GLN A 112 7.48 7.60 -9.74
CA GLN A 112 7.90 9.01 -9.64
C GLN A 112 7.16 9.75 -8.52
N TYR A 113 5.85 9.51 -8.39
CA TYR A 113 5.05 10.07 -7.30
C TYR A 113 5.56 9.63 -5.93
N LEU A 114 5.76 8.33 -5.71
CA LEU A 114 6.28 7.82 -4.44
C LEU A 114 7.70 8.31 -4.17
N GLN A 115 8.52 8.48 -5.22
CA GLN A 115 9.84 9.09 -5.08
C GLN A 115 9.76 10.51 -4.54
N LEU A 116 8.78 11.30 -4.95
CA LEU A 116 8.58 12.66 -4.46
C LEU A 116 7.89 12.71 -3.09
N GLU A 117 6.88 11.87 -2.87
CA GLU A 117 6.01 11.95 -1.69
C GLU A 117 6.51 11.12 -0.50
N LEU A 118 6.91 9.88 -0.76
CA LEU A 118 7.25 8.91 0.29
C LEU A 118 8.73 8.93 0.65
N THR A 119 9.63 9.12 -0.33
CA THR A 119 11.09 9.13 -0.06
C THR A 119 11.50 10.13 1.02
N PRO A 120 11.07 11.41 0.98
CA PRO A 120 11.49 12.38 2.00
C PRO A 120 11.05 11.95 3.40
N ARG A 121 9.81 11.46 3.53
CA ARG A 121 9.26 10.96 4.79
C ARG A 121 10.03 9.76 5.32
N LEU A 122 10.38 8.80 4.46
CA LEU A 122 11.18 7.64 4.87
C LEU A 122 12.59 8.02 5.36
N ARG A 123 13.18 9.10 4.84
CA ARG A 123 14.49 9.61 5.27
C ARG A 123 14.44 10.28 6.65
N GLU A 124 13.32 10.90 7.00
CA GLU A 124 13.13 11.56 8.29
C GLU A 124 12.90 10.57 9.44
N ILE A 125 12.55 9.32 9.13
CA ILE A 125 12.32 8.28 10.14
C ILE A 125 13.65 7.86 10.78
N PRO A 126 13.78 7.95 12.12
CA PRO A 126 14.98 7.51 12.82
C PRO A 126 15.28 6.02 12.64
N PRO A 127 16.56 5.62 12.61
CA PRO A 127 16.98 4.22 12.73
C PRO A 127 16.30 3.47 13.88
N GLY A 128 16.09 2.16 13.69
CA GLY A 128 15.52 1.28 14.71
C GLY A 128 13.99 1.26 14.75
N LYS A 129 13.28 2.06 13.95
CA LYS A 129 11.81 1.97 13.81
C LYS A 129 11.41 0.82 12.89
N SER A 130 10.21 0.28 13.13
CA SER A 130 9.60 -0.74 12.29
C SER A 130 8.45 -0.14 11.49
N LEU A 131 8.49 -0.28 10.17
CA LEU A 131 7.48 0.22 9.25
C LEU A 131 6.62 -0.94 8.77
N ILE A 132 5.30 -0.77 8.81
CA ILE A 132 4.33 -1.71 8.26
C ILE A 132 3.66 -1.02 7.10
N ILE A 133 4.09 -1.35 5.89
CA ILE A 133 3.53 -0.83 4.64
C ILE A 133 2.46 -1.79 4.16
N PHE A 134 1.29 -1.31 3.78
CA PHE A 134 0.21 -2.15 3.27
C PHE A 134 -0.68 -1.37 2.32
N SER A 135 -1.54 -2.09 1.61
CA SER A 135 -2.58 -1.50 0.78
C SER A 135 -3.98 -1.93 1.20
N ASP A 136 -4.94 -1.11 0.81
CA ASP A 136 -6.37 -1.26 1.09
C ASP A 136 -7.10 -2.03 -0.02
N HIS A 137 -6.85 -1.72 -1.29
CA HIS A 137 -7.42 -2.40 -2.44
C HIS A 137 -6.43 -2.37 -3.61
N GLY A 138 -6.70 -3.13 -4.67
CA GLY A 138 -6.04 -3.01 -5.96
C GLY A 138 -6.97 -2.41 -7.02
N PHE A 139 -6.72 -2.74 -8.29
CA PHE A 139 -7.47 -2.22 -9.44
C PHE A 139 -7.35 -3.15 -10.65
N ILE A 140 -8.25 -2.98 -11.63
CA ILE A 140 -8.25 -3.69 -12.92
C ILE A 140 -8.27 -2.73 -14.10
N GLU A 141 -7.95 -3.24 -15.29
CA GLU A 141 -8.29 -2.55 -16.54
C GLU A 141 -9.79 -2.63 -16.79
N ASN A 142 -10.40 -1.48 -17.09
CA ASN A 142 -11.81 -1.34 -17.40
C ASN A 142 -12.12 -1.98 -18.77
N PRO A 143 -12.96 -3.02 -18.84
CA PRO A 143 -13.34 -3.65 -20.11
C PRO A 143 -14.06 -2.70 -21.08
N GLN A 144 -14.63 -1.60 -20.57
CA GLN A 144 -15.33 -0.58 -21.34
C GLN A 144 -14.42 0.58 -21.77
N PHE A 145 -13.11 0.49 -21.56
CA PHE A 145 -12.18 1.53 -21.98
C PHE A 145 -11.95 1.50 -23.49
N GLU A 146 -12.31 2.59 -24.17
CA GLU A 146 -12.06 2.77 -25.59
C GLU A 146 -10.95 3.80 -25.81
N ARG A 147 -9.87 3.39 -26.47
CA ARG A 147 -8.72 4.28 -26.74
C ARG A 147 -9.10 5.48 -27.63
N SER A 148 -10.06 5.29 -28.55
CA SER A 148 -10.61 6.33 -29.42
C SER A 148 -11.42 7.39 -28.66
N ASP A 149 -11.98 7.04 -27.50
CA ASP A 149 -12.79 7.91 -26.66
C ASP A 149 -12.33 7.87 -25.18
N LYS A 150 -11.02 8.03 -24.99
CA LYS A 150 -10.32 7.86 -23.71
C LYS A 150 -10.78 8.82 -22.58
N TYR A 151 -11.60 9.82 -22.89
CA TYR A 151 -12.09 10.80 -21.92
C TYR A 151 -13.46 10.44 -21.35
N ARG A 152 -14.17 9.48 -21.97
CA ARG A 152 -15.50 9.06 -21.51
C ARG A 152 -15.46 8.14 -20.30
N THR A 153 -14.49 7.23 -20.25
CA THR A 153 -14.33 6.26 -19.15
C THR A 153 -12.89 6.22 -18.64
N SER A 154 -12.72 5.88 -17.37
CA SER A 154 -11.40 5.60 -16.79
C SER A 154 -10.86 4.30 -17.36
N ARG A 155 -9.55 4.26 -17.63
CA ARG A 155 -8.89 3.03 -18.11
C ARG A 155 -8.80 1.97 -17.03
N TYR A 156 -8.60 2.40 -15.80
CA TYR A 156 -8.51 1.53 -14.64
C TYR A 156 -9.64 1.85 -13.67
N ILE A 157 -10.15 0.82 -13.01
CA ILE A 157 -11.28 0.90 -12.07
C ILE A 157 -11.04 -0.05 -10.90
N HIS A 158 -11.80 0.16 -9.83
CA HIS A 158 -11.84 -0.73 -8.66
C HIS A 158 -13.22 -0.64 -7.98
N GLY A 159 -13.48 -1.52 -7.02
CA GLY A 159 -14.68 -1.53 -6.17
C GLY A 159 -15.36 -2.90 -6.09
N GLU A 160 -14.94 -3.85 -6.91
CA GLU A 160 -15.55 -5.17 -7.10
C GLU A 160 -14.67 -6.29 -6.48
N ASP A 161 -14.87 -7.53 -6.90
CA ASP A 161 -14.32 -8.74 -6.26
C ASP A 161 -13.25 -9.46 -7.09
N SER A 162 -12.63 -8.78 -8.06
CA SER A 162 -11.58 -9.42 -8.84
C SER A 162 -10.34 -9.71 -7.97
N PRO A 163 -9.57 -10.78 -8.26
CA PRO A 163 -8.34 -11.08 -7.53
C PRO A 163 -7.33 -9.93 -7.53
N PHE A 164 -7.30 -9.12 -8.59
CA PHE A 164 -6.44 -7.95 -8.71
C PHE A 164 -6.88 -6.77 -7.83
N GLU A 165 -8.14 -6.74 -7.41
CA GLU A 165 -8.69 -5.73 -6.49
C GLU A 165 -8.58 -6.18 -5.03
N ILE A 166 -8.77 -7.47 -4.75
CA ILE A 166 -8.92 -7.95 -3.37
C ILE A 166 -7.68 -8.59 -2.76
N ILE A 167 -6.70 -9.02 -3.56
CA ILE A 167 -5.44 -9.55 -3.05
C ILE A 167 -4.41 -8.42 -3.03
N VAL A 168 -4.16 -7.87 -1.83
CA VAL A 168 -3.34 -6.67 -1.66
C VAL A 168 -2.08 -6.94 -0.83
N PRO A 169 -0.97 -6.25 -1.10
CA PRO A 169 0.30 -6.54 -0.45
C PRO A 169 0.40 -5.92 0.95
N TRP A 170 1.26 -6.54 1.78
CA TRP A 170 1.85 -5.91 2.96
C TRP A 170 3.34 -6.24 3.08
N LEU A 171 4.07 -5.37 3.78
CA LEU A 171 5.51 -5.42 3.99
C LEU A 171 5.87 -4.92 5.39
N ILE A 172 6.80 -5.60 6.03
CA ILE A 172 7.45 -5.13 7.25
C ILE A 172 8.90 -4.77 6.91
N ILE A 173 9.26 -3.53 7.19
CA ILE A 173 10.60 -2.98 7.00
C ILE A 173 11.18 -2.58 8.36
N LYS A 174 12.45 -2.92 8.58
CA LYS A 174 13.27 -2.35 9.64
C LYS A 174 14.06 -1.16 9.10
N LYS A 175 13.91 0.01 9.72
CA LYS A 175 14.78 1.16 9.44
C LYS A 175 16.15 0.90 10.03
N LEU A 176 17.18 0.87 9.18
CA LEU A 176 18.58 0.73 9.56
C LEU A 176 19.15 2.06 10.08
#